data_AF-A0A3D5KRT3-F1
#
_entry.id   AF-A0A3D5KRT3-F1
#
_cell.length_a   1.000
_cell.length_b   1.000
_cell.length_c   1.000
_cell.angle_alpha   90.00
_cell.angle_beta   90.00
_cell.angle_gamma   90.00
#
_symmetry.space_group_name_H-M   'P 1'
#
loop_
_entity.id
_entity.type
_entity.pdbx_description
1 polymer ?
#
loop_
_entity_poly.entity_id
_entity_poly.type
_entity_poly.pdbx_seq_one_letter_code
_entity_poly.pdbx_strand_id
1 'polypeptide(L)'
;MRSLVKPAAKCKGNVIYVWNLQQVNERPIRIMEKNAVTEFLFSYDDKQVICVFENPSQGVKTTFHGWPVNLDLMAQRICNSISGNLTIEQWQVYIGNTPYESPCK
;
A
#
# COMPACT_ATOMS: atom_id res chain seq x y z
N MET A 1 16.88 11.14 13.69
CA MET A 1 15.54 11.70 14.00
C MET A 1 14.50 10.67 13.60
N ARG A 2 13.82 10.04 14.57
CA ARG A 2 12.68 9.14 14.31
C ARG A 2 11.47 10.00 13.96
N SER A 3 10.87 9.78 12.79
CA SER A 3 9.57 10.38 12.45
C SER A 3 8.54 9.90 13.47
N LEU A 4 7.85 10.83 14.12
CA LEU A 4 6.99 10.60 15.30
C LEU A 4 5.57 10.11 14.95
N VAL A 5 5.34 9.66 13.72
CA VAL A 5 3.99 9.28 13.29
C VAL A 5 4.00 7.82 12.92
N LYS A 6 3.59 6.99 13.88
CA LYS A 6 3.32 5.58 13.60
C LYS A 6 1.96 5.48 12.90
N PRO A 7 1.87 4.93 11.69
CA PRO A 7 0.59 4.60 11.10
C PRO A 7 -0.11 3.53 11.94
N ALA A 8 -1.44 3.53 11.95
CA ALA A 8 -2.21 2.42 12.48
C ALA A 8 -2.63 1.50 11.32
N ALA A 9 -2.70 0.19 11.57
CA ALA A 9 -3.22 -0.74 10.57
C ALA A 9 -4.14 -1.81 11.18
N LYS A 10 -5.06 -2.30 10.36
CA LYS A 10 -5.99 -3.39 10.70
C LYS A 10 -6.17 -4.29 9.48
N CYS A 11 -6.15 -5.59 9.71
CA CYS A 11 -6.52 -6.57 8.69
C CYS A 11 -7.99 -7.00 8.83
N LYS A 12 -8.67 -7.21 7.70
CA LYS A 12 -9.96 -7.89 7.61
C LYS A 12 -9.97 -8.77 6.36
N GLY A 13 -9.80 -10.08 6.55
CA GLY A 13 -9.74 -11.04 5.44
C GLY A 13 -8.48 -10.85 4.60
N ASN A 14 -8.63 -10.48 3.34
CA ASN A 14 -7.52 -10.18 2.42
C ASN A 14 -7.26 -8.68 2.25
N VAL A 15 -7.87 -7.83 3.07
CA VAL A 15 -7.71 -6.37 2.97
C VAL A 15 -7.05 -5.84 4.24
N ILE A 16 -5.97 -5.08 4.04
CA ILE A 16 -5.30 -4.34 5.10
C ILE A 16 -5.63 -2.86 4.92
N TYR A 17 -6.09 -2.26 6.02
CA TYR A 17 -6.39 -0.84 6.10
C TYR A 17 -5.25 -0.16 6.85
N VAL A 18 -4.69 0.90 6.27
CA VAL A 18 -3.62 1.70 6.86
C VAL A 18 -4.10 3.13 7.03
N TRP A 19 -4.00 3.67 8.24
CA TRP A 19 -4.41 5.03 8.59
C TRP A 19 -3.21 5.92 8.84
N ASN A 20 -3.24 7.12 8.24
CA ASN A 20 -2.40 8.23 8.66
C ASN A 20 -3.00 8.87 9.92
N LEU A 21 -2.32 8.73 11.06
CA LEU A 21 -2.80 9.27 12.33
C LEU A 21 -2.70 10.79 12.43
N GLN A 22 -2.01 11.47 11.50
CA GLN A 22 -2.07 12.93 11.42
C GLN A 22 -3.33 13.44 10.69
N GLN A 23 -3.97 12.57 9.89
CA GLN A 23 -5.13 12.89 9.07
C GLN A 23 -6.22 11.85 9.32
N VAL A 24 -6.62 11.68 10.59
CA VAL A 24 -7.56 10.62 11.02
C VAL A 24 -8.94 10.64 10.32
N ASN A 25 -9.32 11.80 9.76
CA ASN A 25 -10.58 11.96 9.04
C ASN A 25 -10.49 11.53 7.57
N GLU A 26 -9.28 11.29 7.05
CA GLU A 26 -9.09 10.78 5.71
C GLU A 26 -9.37 9.28 5.66
N ARG A 27 -9.78 8.81 4.48
CA ARG A 27 -10.04 7.38 4.28
C ARG A 27 -8.72 6.61 4.39
N PRO A 28 -8.72 5.41 5.00
CA PRO A 28 -7.52 4.59 5.03
C PRO A 28 -7.10 4.16 3.63
N ILE A 29 -5.80 4.00 3.46
CA ILE A 29 -5.23 3.30 2.31
C ILE A 29 -5.63 1.83 2.44
N ARG A 30 -6.12 1.25 1.34
CA ARG A 30 -6.53 -0.15 1.27
C ARG A 30 -5.52 -0.93 0.44
N ILE A 31 -4.84 -1.86 1.09
CA ILE A 31 -3.97 -2.84 0.44
C ILE A 31 -4.79 -4.12 0.30
N MET A 32 -4.96 -4.59 -0.93
CA MET A 32 -5.77 -5.76 -1.24
C MET A 32 -4.86 -6.88 -1.72
N GLU A 33 -4.92 -8.00 -1.01
CA GLU A 33 -4.14 -9.19 -1.28
C GLU A 33 -4.97 -10.23 -2.00
N LYS A 34 -4.28 -11.13 -2.71
CA LYS A 34 -4.95 -12.24 -3.39
C LYS A 34 -5.51 -13.27 -2.40
N ASN A 35 -4.81 -13.49 -1.29
CA ASN A 35 -5.15 -14.47 -0.27
C ASN A 35 -5.46 -13.76 1.06
N ALA A 36 -6.17 -14.45 1.95
CA ALA A 36 -6.40 -13.96 3.31
C ALA A 36 -5.05 -13.81 4.03
N VAL A 37 -4.86 -12.67 4.69
CA VAL A 37 -3.67 -12.36 5.47
C VAL A 37 -3.85 -12.98 6.85
N THR A 38 -2.95 -13.87 7.23
CA THR A 38 -3.01 -14.56 8.54
C THR A 38 -2.43 -13.69 9.64
N GLU A 39 -1.32 -13.01 9.35
CA GLU A 39 -0.64 -12.10 10.27
C GLU A 39 -0.10 -10.89 9.51
N PHE A 40 0.02 -9.75 10.20
CA PHE A 40 0.72 -8.59 9.67
C PHE A 40 1.49 -7.87 10.78
N LEU A 41 2.59 -7.22 10.40
CA LEU A 41 3.40 -6.40 11.30
C LEU A 41 4.04 -5.23 10.55
N PHE A 42 4.35 -4.15 11.26
CA PHE A 42 5.18 -3.08 10.72
C PHE A 42 6.66 -3.46 10.80
N SER A 43 7.45 -3.09 9.80
CA SER A 43 8.90 -3.17 9.88
C SER A 43 9.43 -2.30 11.03
N TYR A 44 10.63 -2.61 11.55
CA TYR A 44 11.22 -1.88 12.68
C TYR A 44 11.37 -0.37 12.45
N ASP A 45 11.52 0.04 11.19
CA ASP A 45 11.62 1.44 10.77
C ASP A 45 10.27 2.09 10.44
N ASP A 46 9.16 1.39 10.67
CA ASP A 46 7.78 1.78 10.37
C ASP A 46 7.53 2.12 8.88
N LYS A 47 8.43 1.72 7.96
CA LYS A 47 8.32 2.05 6.52
C LYS A 47 7.57 1.01 5.70
N GLN A 48 7.36 -0.19 6.23
CA GLN A 48 6.67 -1.27 5.54
C GLN A 48 5.66 -1.97 6.44
N VAL A 49 4.59 -2.47 5.84
CA VAL A 49 3.73 -3.51 6.43
C VAL A 49 4.12 -4.83 5.79
N ILE A 50 4.53 -5.79 6.61
CA ILE A 50 4.80 -7.16 6.21
C ILE A 50 3.54 -7.97 6.46
N CYS A 51 3.09 -8.69 5.43
CA CYS A 51 1.90 -9.52 5.45
C CYS A 51 2.34 -10.98 5.32
N VAL A 52 1.80 -11.83 6.18
CA VAL A 52 2.06 -13.27 6.17
C VAL A 52 0.84 -13.96 5.57
N PHE A 53 1.10 -14.92 4.70
CA PHE A 53 0.08 -15.78 4.13
C PHE A 53 0.48 -17.22 4.35
N GLU A 54 -0.48 -18.02 4.79
CA GLU A 54 -0.34 -19.47 4.81
C GLU A 54 -1.09 -20.06 3.62
N ASN A 55 -0.42 -20.92 2.87
CA ASN A 55 -1.05 -21.63 1.76
C ASN A 55 -1.19 -23.12 2.13
N PRO A 56 -2.29 -23.53 2.78
CA PRO A 56 -2.47 -24.90 3.25
C PRO A 56 -2.53 -25.90 2.09
N SER A 57 -3.02 -25.48 0.92
CA SER A 57 -3.16 -26.28 -0.29
C SER A 57 -1.83 -26.73 -0.91
N GLN A 58 -0.69 -26.14 -0.51
CA GLN A 58 0.63 -26.46 -1.05
C GLN A 58 1.60 -27.06 -0.01
N GLY A 59 1.07 -27.53 1.13
CA GLY A 59 1.87 -28.03 2.25
C GLY A 59 2.56 -26.88 2.97
N VAL A 60 1.87 -26.26 3.94
CA VAL A 60 2.31 -25.14 4.81
C VAL A 60 3.47 -24.33 4.23
N LYS A 61 3.22 -23.68 3.08
CA LYS A 61 4.15 -22.69 2.54
C LYS A 61 3.75 -21.33 3.07
N THR A 62 4.61 -20.74 3.87
CA THR A 62 4.45 -19.36 4.34
C THR A 62 5.08 -18.43 3.31
N THR A 63 4.27 -17.51 2.77
CA THR A 63 4.76 -16.43 1.92
C THR A 63 4.65 -15.10 2.64
N PHE A 64 5.54 -14.18 2.30
CA PHE A 64 5.60 -12.84 2.91
C PHE A 64 5.55 -11.78 1.81
N HIS A 65 4.65 -10.81 1.95
CA HIS A 65 4.63 -9.62 1.10
C HIS A 65 4.95 -8.38 1.93
N GLY A 66 5.89 -7.56 1.47
CA GLY A 66 6.26 -6.29 2.11
C GLY A 66 5.71 -5.11 1.32
N TRP A 67 4.78 -4.37 1.91
CA TRP A 67 4.20 -3.17 1.32
C TRP A 67 4.80 -1.91 1.92
N PRO A 68 5.36 -0.98 1.13
CA PRO A 68 5.78 0.31 1.64
C PRO A 68 4.57 1.11 2.13
N VAL A 69 4.67 1.72 3.31
CA VAL A 69 3.63 2.65 3.82
C VAL A 69 3.98 4.11 3.60
N ASN A 70 5.20 4.39 3.15
CA ASN A 70 5.58 5.70 2.63
C ASN A 70 5.05 5.83 1.19
N LEU A 71 4.16 6.81 0.97
CA LEU A 71 3.52 7.05 -0.33
C LEU A 71 4.54 7.37 -1.43
N ASP A 72 5.59 8.13 -1.14
CA ASP A 72 6.62 8.49 -2.13
C ASP A 72 7.37 7.24 -2.61
N LEU A 73 7.75 6.36 -1.67
CA LEU A 73 8.42 5.09 -1.99
C LEU A 73 7.49 4.15 -2.77
N MET A 74 6.20 4.14 -2.42
CA MET A 74 5.19 3.35 -3.11
C MET A 74 5.00 3.84 -4.55
N ALA A 75 4.84 5.16 -4.74
CA ALA A 75 4.77 5.80 -6.03
C ALA A 75 6.02 5.51 -6.87
N GLN A 76 7.22 5.67 -6.30
CA GLN A 76 8.48 5.38 -6.99
C GLN A 76 8.55 3.92 -7.47
N ARG A 77 8.16 2.95 -6.62
CA ARG A 77 8.17 1.53 -7.01
C ARG A 77 7.18 1.24 -8.13
N ILE A 78 5.99 1.83 -8.07
CA ILE A 78 4.98 1.68 -9.12
C ILE A 78 5.53 2.28 -10.42
N CYS A 79 6.05 3.50 -10.37
CA CYS A 79 6.62 4.19 -11.52
C CYS A 79 7.79 3.46 -12.18
N ASN A 80 8.61 2.77 -11.40
CA ASN A 80 9.68 1.92 -11.93
C ASN A 80 9.17 0.60 -12.56
N SER A 81 7.93 0.21 -12.26
CA SER A 81 7.33 -1.06 -12.70
C SER A 81 6.37 -0.89 -13.89
N ILE A 82 5.90 0.33 -14.16
CA ILE A 82 4.97 0.63 -15.25
C ILE A 82 5.68 1.37 -16.38
N SER A 83 5.26 1.08 -17.62
CA SER A 83 5.78 1.77 -18.80
C SER A 83 4.94 3.00 -19.13
N GLY A 84 5.26 4.13 -18.50
CA GLY A 84 4.70 5.44 -18.85
C GLY A 84 3.73 6.04 -17.82
N ASN A 85 3.18 7.20 -18.16
CA ASN A 85 2.24 7.96 -17.35
C ASN A 85 0.79 7.80 -17.83
N LEU A 86 -0.17 8.15 -16.98
CA LEU A 86 -1.57 8.22 -17.37
C LEU A 86 -1.74 9.21 -18.52
N THR A 87 -2.58 8.91 -19.52
CA THR A 87 -3.00 9.92 -20.49
C THR A 87 -3.94 10.94 -19.85
N ILE A 88 -4.22 12.05 -20.53
CA ILE A 88 -5.16 13.08 -20.04
C ILE A 88 -6.56 12.46 -19.84
N GLU A 89 -6.98 11.59 -20.75
CA GLU A 89 -8.27 10.91 -20.67
C GLU A 89 -8.31 9.96 -19.46
N GLN A 90 -7.24 9.18 -19.25
CA GLN A 90 -7.13 8.30 -18.10
C GLN A 90 -7.08 9.08 -16.78
N TRP A 91 -6.39 10.23 -16.75
CA TRP A 91 -6.36 11.12 -15.60
C TRP A 91 -7.76 11.62 -15.24
N GLN A 92 -8.55 12.06 -16.22
CA GLN A 92 -9.93 12.48 -15.97
C GLN A 92 -10.81 11.35 -15.44
N VAL A 93 -10.60 10.10 -15.89
CA VAL A 93 -11.38 8.95 -15.43
C VAL A 93 -10.98 8.51 -14.01
N TYR A 94 -9.69 8.46 -13.70
CA TYR A 94 -9.20 7.87 -12.44
C TYR A 94 -8.97 8.88 -11.32
N ILE A 95 -8.59 10.13 -11.65
CA ILE A 95 -8.29 11.19 -10.69
C ILE A 95 -9.41 12.24 -10.66
N GLY A 96 -9.95 12.60 -11.82
CA GLY A 96 -11.06 13.54 -11.95
C GLY A 96 -10.64 14.95 -12.40
N ASN A 97 -11.38 15.96 -11.94
CA ASN A 97 -11.25 17.36 -12.38
C ASN A 97 -10.11 18.13 -11.67
N THR A 98 -8.91 17.56 -11.62
CA THR A 98 -7.70 18.27 -11.20
C THR A 98 -6.79 18.53 -12.41
N PRO A 99 -5.95 19.59 -12.40
CA PRO A 99 -4.95 19.79 -13.44
C PRO A 99 -4.11 18.54 -13.65
N TYR A 100 -3.85 18.19 -14.91
CA TYR A 100 -3.02 17.03 -15.23
C TYR A 100 -1.61 17.23 -14.68
N GLU A 101 -1.13 16.24 -13.91
CA GLU A 101 0.26 16.16 -13.49
C GLU A 101 0.80 14.76 -13.82
N SER A 102 2.05 14.69 -14.29
CA SER A 102 2.71 13.41 -14.55
C SER A 102 2.92 12.64 -13.24
N PRO A 103 2.25 11.49 -12.99
CA PRO A 103 2.39 10.75 -11.74
C PRO A 103 3.81 10.24 -11.50
N CYS A 104 4.49 9.85 -12.56
CA CYS A 104 5.87 9.37 -12.57
C CYS A 104 6.78 10.43 -13.17
N LYS A 105 7.85 10.74 -12.43
CA LYS A 105 8.89 11.71 -12.77
C LYS A 105 10.25 11.03 -12.84
#